data_AF-A0A1G1ZMV6-F1
#
_entry.id   AF-A0A1G1ZMV6-F1
#
_cell.length_a   1.000
_cell.length_b   1.000
_cell.length_c   1.000
_cell.angle_alpha   90.00
_cell.angle_beta   90.00
_cell.angle_gamma   90.00
#
_symmetry.space_group_name_H-M   'P 1'
#
loop_
_entity.id
_entity.type
_entity.pdbx_description
1 polymer ?
#
loop_
_entity_poly.entity_id
_entity_poly.type
_entity_poly.pdbx_seq_one_letter_code
_entity_poly.pdbx_strand_id
1 'polypeptide(L)'
;MRERSKKSRVHQPHQLIGLEIAAILEDPRHKALYIKLAKNYDGHKLIQLAKQVAEKKDIKNKGAYFMKVLQRSNREQRESVSK
;
A
#
# COMPACT_ATOMS: atom_id res chain seq x y z
N MET A 1 -19.15 -5.36 28.95
CA MET A 1 -19.61 -5.11 27.56
C MET A 1 -18.54 -4.31 26.83
N ARG A 2 -18.01 -4.81 25.70
CA ARG A 2 -17.08 -4.02 24.85
C ARG A 2 -17.92 -3.13 23.94
N GLU A 3 -18.04 -1.86 24.29
CA GLU A 3 -18.69 -0.85 23.47
C GLU A 3 -17.94 -0.73 22.13
N ARG A 4 -18.49 -1.32 21.06
CA ARG A 4 -18.09 -0.99 19.69
C ARG A 4 -18.79 0.31 19.34
N SER A 5 -18.25 1.42 19.85
CA SER A 5 -18.71 2.75 19.48
C SER A 5 -18.71 2.86 17.96
N LYS A 6 -19.91 2.98 17.40
CA LYS A 6 -20.21 3.21 15.98
C LYS A 6 -19.84 4.66 15.65
N LYS A 7 -18.60 5.07 15.91
CA LYS A 7 -18.08 6.38 15.52
C LYS A 7 -18.13 6.42 14.00
N SER A 8 -18.82 7.44 13.49
CA SER A 8 -18.93 7.81 12.08
C SER A 8 -17.71 7.33 11.29
N ARG A 9 -17.93 6.55 10.22
CA ARG A 9 -16.88 6.03 9.33
C ARG A 9 -16.28 7.18 8.51
N VAL A 10 -15.77 8.22 9.16
CA VAL A 10 -14.88 9.17 8.53
C VAL A 10 -13.71 8.34 8.04
N HIS A 11 -13.64 8.15 6.72
CA HIS A 11 -12.55 7.41 6.12
C HIS A 11 -11.28 8.21 6.37
N GLN A 12 -10.46 7.69 7.28
CA GLN A 12 -9.14 8.25 7.50
C GLN A 12 -8.37 8.20 6.16
N PRO A 13 -7.55 9.21 5.82
CA PRO A 13 -6.86 9.27 4.53
C PRO A 13 -6.14 7.96 4.14
N HIS A 14 -5.52 7.31 5.12
CA HIS A 14 -4.86 6.01 4.93
C HIS A 14 -5.80 4.87 4.48
N GLN A 15 -7.09 4.91 4.83
CA GLN A 15 -8.07 3.91 4.41
C GLN A 15 -8.38 4.07 2.92
N LEU A 16 -8.57 5.31 2.47
CA LEU A 16 -8.81 5.62 1.05
C LEU A 16 -7.61 5.19 0.22
N ILE A 17 -6.40 5.58 0.63
CA ILE A 17 -5.16 5.20 -0.05
C ILE A 17 -5.01 3.68 -0.12
N GLY A 18 -5.22 2.96 0.98
CA GLY A 18 -5.10 1.51 0.99
C GLY A 18 -6.14 0.80 0.10
N LEU A 19 -7.36 1.35 0.01
CA LEU A 19 -8.39 0.84 -0.91
C LEU A 19 -8.04 1.14 -2.38
N GLU A 20 -7.51 2.32 -2.66
CA GLU A 20 -7.06 2.72 -3.99
C GLU A 20 -5.91 1.81 -4.49
N ILE A 21 -4.91 1.55 -3.65
CA ILE A 21 -3.82 0.62 -3.97
C ILE A 21 -4.37 -0.78 -4.27
N ALA A 22 -5.30 -1.26 -3.45
CA ALA A 22 -5.93 -2.57 -3.66
C ALA A 22 -6.67 -2.64 -5.01
N ALA A 23 -7.34 -1.56 -5.40
CA ALA A 23 -8.03 -1.47 -6.69
C ALA A 23 -7.05 -1.45 -7.87
N ILE A 24 -5.98 -0.63 -7.78
CA ILE A 24 -4.95 -0.52 -8.83
C ILE A 24 -4.24 -1.86 -9.07
N LEU A 25 -3.93 -2.59 -7.99
CA LEU A 25 -3.24 -3.87 -8.05
C LEU A 25 -4.17 -5.06 -8.31
N GLU A 26 -5.49 -4.82 -8.45
CA GLU A 26 -6.53 -5.85 -8.58
C GLU A 26 -6.46 -6.90 -7.45
N ASP A 27 -6.10 -6.45 -6.24
CA ASP A 27 -5.86 -7.30 -5.07
C ASP A 27 -6.71 -6.87 -3.86
N PRO A 28 -8.05 -6.99 -3.95
CA PRO A 28 -8.96 -6.59 -2.88
C PRO A 28 -8.81 -7.44 -1.62
N ARG A 29 -8.26 -8.66 -1.75
CA ARG A 29 -8.06 -9.61 -0.63
C ARG A 29 -7.07 -9.07 0.40
N HIS A 30 -6.08 -8.29 -0.04
CA HIS A 30 -5.05 -7.71 0.84
C HIS A 30 -5.27 -6.22 1.18
N LYS A 31 -6.47 -5.65 0.98
CA LYS A 31 -6.77 -4.25 1.31
C LYS A 31 -6.33 -3.82 2.73
N ALA A 32 -6.48 -4.70 3.73
CA ALA A 32 -6.07 -4.41 5.10
C ALA A 32 -4.55 -4.21 5.23
N LEU A 33 -3.76 -4.96 4.46
CA LEU A 33 -2.32 -4.79 4.38
C LEU A 33 -1.96 -3.43 3.76
N TYR A 34 -2.58 -3.06 2.64
CA TYR A 34 -2.32 -1.78 1.99
C TYR A 34 -2.72 -0.59 2.85
N ILE A 35 -3.83 -0.68 3.61
CA ILE A 35 -4.21 0.33 4.60
C ILE A 35 -3.14 0.44 5.70
N LYS A 36 -2.58 -0.69 6.16
CA LYS A 36 -1.49 -0.68 7.14
C LYS A 36 -0.23 -0.02 6.57
N LEU A 37 0.10 -0.26 5.30
CA LEU A 37 1.23 0.42 4.65
C LEU A 37 1.01 1.93 4.57
N ALA A 38 -0.19 2.38 4.20
CA ALA A 38 -0.53 3.80 4.13
C ALA A 38 -0.50 4.53 5.48
N LYS A 39 -0.43 3.80 6.61
CA LYS A 39 -0.19 4.39 7.94
C LYS A 39 1.29 4.61 8.24
N ASN A 40 2.17 3.85 7.60
CA ASN A 40 3.59 3.78 7.93
C ASN A 40 4.48 4.43 6.86
N TYR A 41 3.94 4.59 5.64
CA TYR A 41 4.65 5.13 4.49
C TYR A 41 3.87 6.28 3.86
N ASP A 42 4.57 7.08 3.06
CA ASP A 42 3.97 8.15 2.29
C ASP A 42 2.95 7.61 1.27
N GLY A 43 1.71 8.10 1.36
CA GLY A 43 0.60 7.63 0.54
C GLY A 43 0.77 7.91 -0.95
N HIS A 44 1.36 9.05 -1.31
CA HIS A 44 1.61 9.41 -2.70
C HIS A 44 2.62 8.45 -3.34
N LYS A 45 3.71 8.14 -2.63
CA LYS A 45 4.71 7.16 -3.08
C LYS A 45 4.11 5.78 -3.27
N LEU A 46 3.25 5.33 -2.35
CA LEU A 46 2.57 4.04 -2.47
C LEU A 46 1.65 3.98 -3.69
N ILE A 47 0.85 5.02 -3.94
CA ILE A 47 -0.03 5.09 -5.12
C ILE A 47 0.78 5.12 -6.41
N GLN A 48 1.84 5.93 -6.46
CA GLN A 48 2.72 6.01 -7.62
C GLN A 48 3.33 4.63 -7.93
N LEU A 49 3.85 3.94 -6.92
CA LEU A 49 4.40 2.60 -7.08
C LEU A 49 3.32 1.61 -7.55
N ALA A 50 2.11 1.67 -6.99
CA ALA A 50 1.02 0.80 -7.41
C ALA A 50 0.67 0.99 -8.90
N LYS A 51 0.62 2.23 -9.38
CA LYS A 51 0.40 2.55 -10.80
C LYS A 51 1.50 1.97 -11.70
N GLN A 52 2.76 2.17 -11.34
CA GLN A 52 3.91 1.61 -12.07
C GLN A 52 3.86 0.09 -12.16
N VAL A 53 3.37 -0.58 -11.11
CA VAL A 53 3.20 -2.04 -11.12
C VAL A 53 2.02 -2.45 -12.00
N ALA A 54 0.91 -1.71 -11.96
CA ALA A 54 -0.27 -1.99 -12.79
C ALA A 54 0.00 -1.84 -14.30
N GLU A 55 0.91 -0.94 -14.69
CA GLU A 55 1.32 -0.75 -16.08
C GLU A 55 2.15 -1.93 -16.64
N LYS A 56 2.74 -2.77 -15.77
CA LYS A 56 3.53 -3.93 -16.19
C LYS A 56 2.62 -5.11 -16.56
N LYS A 57 2.32 -5.24 -17.85
CA LYS A 57 1.44 -6.29 -18.41
C LYS A 57 1.95 -7.72 -18.23
N ASP A 58 3.25 -7.92 -18.03
CA ASP A 58 3.86 -9.25 -17.85
C ASP A 58 3.70 -9.83 -16.44
N ILE A 59 3.27 -9.00 -15.48
CA ILE A 59 3.20 -9.41 -14.07
C ILE A 59 1.83 -9.99 -13.74
N LYS A 60 1.79 -11.31 -13.54
CA LYS A 60 0.57 -12.05 -13.14
C LYS A 60 0.08 -11.70 -11.73
N ASN A 61 1.00 -11.49 -10.78
CA ASN A 61 0.66 -11.15 -9.39
C ASN A 61 1.21 -9.77 -9.02
N LYS A 62 0.39 -8.75 -9.29
CA LYS A 62 0.71 -7.34 -9.07
C LYS A 62 0.93 -7.04 -7.58
N GLY A 63 0.12 -7.59 -6.69
CA GLY A 63 0.25 -7.41 -5.24
C GLY A 63 1.59 -7.91 -4.68
N ALA A 64 1.99 -9.14 -5.03
CA ALA A 64 3.27 -9.69 -4.61
C ALA A 64 4.46 -8.90 -5.19
N TYR A 65 4.37 -8.50 -6.45
CA TYR A 65 5.42 -7.70 -7.09
C TYR A 65 5.54 -6.31 -6.47
N PHE A 66 4.43 -5.65 -6.17
CA PHE A 66 4.39 -4.39 -5.44
C PHE A 66 5.14 -4.48 -4.11
N MET A 67 4.87 -5.53 -3.31
CA MET A 67 5.55 -5.73 -2.03
C MET A 67 7.05 -5.94 -2.19
N LYS A 68 7.47 -6.68 -3.22
CA LYS A 68 8.89 -6.89 -3.54
C LYS A 68 9.60 -5.58 -3.90
N VAL A 69 8.98 -4.74 -4.73
CA VAL A 69 9.57 -3.44 -5.12
C VAL A 69 9.62 -2.50 -3.92
N LEU A 70 8.55 -2.42 -3.13
CA LEU A 70 8.51 -1.59 -1.92
C LEU A 70 9.62 -1.97 -0.92
N GLN A 71 9.82 -3.27 -0.69
CA GLN A 71 10.89 -3.76 0.18
C GLN A 71 12.28 -3.38 -0.35
N ARG A 72 12.51 -3.50 -1.66
CA ARG A 72 13.77 -3.14 -2.29
C ARG A 72 14.07 -1.65 -2.15
N SER A 73 13.11 -0.78 -2.45
CA SER A 73 13.27 0.67 -2.31
C SER A 73 13.59 1.07 -0.87
N ASN A 74 12.95 0.44 0.13
CA ASN A 74 13.27 0.69 1.54
C ASN A 74 14.67 0.21 1.93
N ARG A 75 15.17 -0.88 1.34
CA ARG A 75 16.52 -1.37 1.59
C ARG A 75 17.58 -0.42 1.02
N GLU A 76 17.39 0.01 -0.23
CA GLU A 76 18.30 0.95 -0.91
C GLU A 76 18.41 2.28 -0.16
N GLN A 77 17.31 2.80 0.40
CA GLN A 77 17.31 4.00 1.24
C GLN A 77 18.08 3.84 2.56
N ARG A 78 18.09 2.63 3.15
CA ARG A 78 18.85 2.36 4.38
C ARG A 78 20.34 2.22 4.12
N GLU A 79 20.72 1.67 2.96
CA GLU A 79 22.12 1.50 2.56
C GLU A 79 22.75 2.84 2.12
N SER A 80 21.98 3.79 1.57
CA SER A 80 22.47 5.12 1.20
C SER A 80 22.70 6.07 2.39
N VAL A 81 22.10 5.81 3.55
CA VAL A 81 22.29 6.61 4.78
C VAL A 81 23.50 6.14 5.60
N SER A 82 24.06 4.97 5.27
CA SER A 82 25.20 4.36 5.97
C SER A 82 26.55 4.58 5.28
N LYS A 83 26.59 5.37 4.20
CA LYS A 83 27.81 5.81 3.49
C LYS A 83 27.96 7.31 3.67
#